data_AF-A0A1Q5LLI7-F1
#
_entry.id   AF-A0A1Q5LLI7-F1
#
_cell.length_a   1.000
_cell.length_b   1.000
_cell.length_c   1.000
_cell.angle_alpha   90.00
_cell.angle_beta   90.00
_cell.angle_gamma   90.00
#
_symmetry.space_group_name_H-M   'P 1'
#
loop_
_entity.id
_entity.type
_entity.pdbx_description
1 polymer ?
#
loop_
_entity_poly.entity_id
_entity_poly.type
_entity_poly.pdbx_seq_one_letter_code
_entity_poly.pdbx_strand_id
1 'polypeptide(L)'
;MAFTASHLLHGVASWYEHELGWATAKGGGEGPVELLTGLRFDALELPAAAGFAVLRRLGGQWPVALAGRRMRLLVAAGAADELPGLLDWLEWGGIALDLAALGAGDRMTAPIPPGWSGSGSPGAASWLRPPEPGREVEPTLPAMSAVGGGAGAPCLVRLVDAAASECHRVRLLGADRTQRLASS
;
A
#
# COMPACT_ATOMS: atom_id res chain seq x y z
N MET A 1 -8.72 -28.79 -12.68
CA MET A 1 -9.02 -27.52 -11.99
C MET A 1 -7.99 -26.40 -12.22
N ALA A 2 -6.85 -26.63 -12.92
CA ALA A 2 -5.86 -25.58 -13.21
C ALA A 2 -6.28 -24.55 -14.29
N PHE A 3 -7.22 -24.91 -15.17
CA PHE A 3 -7.62 -24.09 -16.32
C PHE A 3 -8.36 -22.79 -15.92
N THR A 4 -9.05 -22.78 -14.78
CA THR A 4 -9.82 -21.62 -14.30
C THR A 4 -8.94 -20.58 -13.58
N ALA A 5 -7.91 -21.01 -12.84
CA ALA A 5 -7.00 -20.11 -12.11
C ALA A 5 -6.11 -19.28 -13.05
N SER A 6 -5.55 -19.91 -14.10
CA SER A 6 -4.71 -19.22 -15.07
C SER A 6 -5.47 -18.18 -15.91
N HIS A 7 -6.75 -18.41 -16.19
CA HIS A 7 -7.60 -17.46 -16.91
C HIS A 7 -7.98 -16.25 -16.03
N LEU A 8 -8.25 -16.49 -14.74
CA LEU A 8 -8.49 -15.42 -13.78
C LEU A 8 -7.25 -14.54 -13.58
N LEU A 9 -6.05 -15.12 -13.46
CA LEU A 9 -4.80 -14.35 -13.33
C LEU A 9 -4.50 -13.51 -14.58
N HIS A 10 -4.70 -14.04 -15.79
CA HIS A 10 -4.60 -13.24 -17.02
C HIS A 10 -5.68 -12.14 -17.08
N GLY A 11 -6.90 -12.42 -16.63
CA GLY A 11 -7.97 -11.43 -16.52
C GLY A 11 -7.64 -10.29 -15.57
N VAL A 12 -7.02 -10.58 -14.43
CA VAL A 12 -6.58 -9.57 -13.46
C VAL A 12 -5.48 -8.68 -14.05
N ALA A 13 -4.44 -9.26 -14.65
CA ALA A 13 -3.36 -8.50 -15.27
C ALA A 13 -3.90 -7.56 -16.36
N SER A 14 -4.73 -8.11 -17.26
CA SER A 14 -5.37 -7.35 -18.32
C SER A 14 -6.24 -6.21 -17.78
N TRP A 15 -6.99 -6.41 -16.70
CA TRP A 15 -7.80 -5.36 -16.10
C TRP A 15 -6.94 -4.19 -15.62
N TYR A 16 -5.84 -4.47 -14.92
CA TYR A 16 -4.92 -3.41 -14.44
C TYR A 16 -4.26 -2.63 -15.57
N GLU A 17 -3.81 -3.33 -16.61
CA GLU A 17 -3.14 -2.71 -17.75
C GLU A 17 -4.10 -1.85 -18.58
N HIS A 18 -5.34 -2.29 -18.78
CA HIS A 18 -6.30 -1.57 -19.62
C HIS A 18 -7.12 -0.52 -18.88
N GLU A 19 -7.61 -0.80 -17.67
CA GLU A 19 -8.52 0.08 -16.94
C GLU A 19 -7.78 1.16 -16.12
N LEU A 20 -6.58 0.82 -15.63
CA LEU A 20 -5.78 1.72 -14.80
C LEU A 20 -4.47 2.15 -15.47
N GLY A 21 -4.06 1.50 -16.57
CA GLY A 21 -2.78 1.78 -17.22
C GLY A 21 -1.58 1.44 -16.34
N TRP A 22 -1.72 0.48 -15.42
CA TRP A 22 -0.68 0.08 -14.49
C TRP A 22 0.08 -1.12 -15.01
N ALA A 23 1.41 -1.04 -14.99
CA ALA A 23 2.26 -2.13 -15.45
C ALA A 23 2.20 -3.33 -14.49
N THR A 24 2.02 -4.52 -15.05
CA THR A 24 1.96 -5.76 -14.29
C THR A 24 3.15 -6.66 -14.59
N ALA A 25 3.47 -7.53 -13.65
CA ALA A 25 4.39 -8.64 -13.83
C ALA A 25 3.71 -9.93 -13.37
N LYS A 26 4.13 -11.06 -13.95
CA LYS A 26 3.75 -12.37 -13.45
C LYS A 26 4.54 -12.65 -12.17
N GLY A 27 3.86 -12.81 -11.03
CA GLY A 27 4.45 -13.46 -9.88
C GLY A 27 4.90 -14.86 -10.31
N GLY A 28 6.10 -15.28 -9.91
CA GLY A 28 6.79 -16.43 -10.53
C GLY A 28 5.90 -17.67 -10.75
N GLY A 29 6.03 -18.31 -11.94
CA GLY A 29 5.30 -19.54 -12.29
C GLY A 29 3.78 -19.39 -12.30
N GLU A 30 3.15 -19.76 -11.17
CA GLU A 30 1.70 -19.67 -10.88
C GLU A 30 1.38 -18.61 -9.81
N GLY A 31 2.34 -17.75 -9.48
CA GLY A 31 2.18 -16.70 -8.48
C GLY A 31 1.11 -15.67 -8.85
N PRO A 32 0.61 -14.91 -7.86
CA PRO A 32 -0.36 -13.85 -8.12
C PRO A 32 0.24 -12.79 -9.04
N VAL A 33 -0.62 -12.06 -9.75
CA VAL A 33 -0.20 -10.88 -10.52
C VAL A 33 0.44 -9.86 -9.57
N GLU A 34 1.53 -9.23 -10.00
CA GLU A 34 2.22 -8.18 -9.26
C GLU A 34 2.11 -6.86 -10.03
N LEU A 35 1.93 -5.76 -9.32
CA LEU A 35 1.94 -4.40 -9.86
C LEU A 35 3.35 -3.82 -9.67
N LEU A 36 3.89 -3.20 -10.71
CA LEU A 36 5.19 -2.54 -10.65
C LEU A 36 5.05 -1.13 -10.05
N THR A 37 5.85 -0.84 -9.01
CA THR A 37 5.90 0.47 -8.34
C THR A 37 7.00 1.37 -8.94
N GLY A 38 6.98 2.67 -8.63
CA GLY A 38 7.90 3.68 -9.17
C GLY A 38 7.68 4.06 -10.63
N LEU A 39 6.58 3.60 -11.24
CA LEU A 39 6.17 3.99 -12.59
C LEU A 39 5.00 4.99 -12.54
N ARG A 40 3.87 4.55 -11.98
CA ARG A 40 2.64 5.36 -11.84
C ARG A 40 2.36 5.75 -10.39
N PHE A 41 2.89 4.98 -9.45
CA PHE A 41 2.70 5.15 -8.02
C PHE A 41 3.83 4.44 -7.28
N ASP A 42 4.08 4.90 -6.06
CA ASP A 42 4.81 4.17 -5.04
C ASP A 42 3.82 3.67 -3.98
N ALA A 43 4.27 2.82 -3.07
CA ALA A 43 3.44 2.36 -1.96
C ALA A 43 4.18 2.44 -0.63
N LEU A 44 3.53 2.99 0.39
CA LEU A 44 3.98 2.85 1.77
C LEU A 44 3.38 1.57 2.36
N GLU A 45 4.25 0.65 2.76
CA GLU A 45 3.88 -0.60 3.40
C GLU A 45 4.10 -0.55 4.92
N LEU A 46 3.07 -0.90 5.68
CA LEU A 46 3.07 -0.82 7.14
C LEU A 46 2.20 -1.92 7.77
N PRO A 47 2.29 -2.17 9.09
CA PRO A 47 1.40 -3.10 9.77
C PRO A 47 -0.06 -2.67 9.57
N ALA A 48 -0.94 -3.62 9.26
CA ALA A 48 -2.35 -3.33 9.01
C ALA A 48 -3.00 -2.59 10.18
N ALA A 49 -2.65 -2.94 11.43
CA ALA A 49 -3.14 -2.25 12.62
C ALA A 49 -2.77 -0.76 12.65
N ALA A 50 -1.54 -0.41 12.25
CA ALA A 50 -1.09 0.97 12.14
C ALA A 50 -1.83 1.67 10.99
N GLY A 51 -1.91 1.01 9.83
CA GLY A 51 -2.62 1.50 8.65
C GLY A 51 -4.07 1.88 8.93
N PHE A 52 -4.86 1.03 9.58
CA PHE A 52 -6.25 1.36 9.94
C PHE A 52 -6.36 2.62 10.80
N ALA A 53 -5.41 2.82 11.71
CA ALA A 53 -5.40 4.00 12.56
C ALA A 53 -4.96 5.26 11.80
N VAL A 54 -4.03 5.14 10.84
CA VAL A 54 -3.71 6.22 9.87
C VAL A 54 -4.96 6.63 9.09
N LEU A 55 -5.71 5.67 8.52
CA LEU A 55 -6.91 5.95 7.73
C LEU A 55 -7.99 6.66 8.55
N ARG A 56 -8.14 6.29 9.83
CA ARG A 56 -9.05 6.96 10.76
C ARG A 56 -8.61 8.39 11.10
N ARG A 57 -7.29 8.64 11.18
CA ARG A 57 -6.72 9.97 11.48
C ARG A 57 -6.79 10.93 10.29
N LEU A 58 -6.49 10.44 9.09
CA LEU A 58 -6.31 11.30 7.91
C LEU A 58 -7.52 11.34 6.95
N GLY A 59 -8.45 10.39 7.04
CA GLY A 59 -9.67 10.39 6.23
C GLY A 59 -9.43 10.03 4.76
N GLY A 60 -10.14 10.71 3.85
CA GLY A 60 -9.98 10.70 2.38
C GLY A 60 -10.23 9.42 1.60
N GLN A 61 -10.11 9.53 0.28
CA GLN A 61 -10.53 8.53 -0.71
C GLN A 61 -9.37 8.00 -1.59
N TRP A 62 -8.13 8.13 -1.11
CA TRP A 62 -6.97 7.61 -1.85
C TRP A 62 -6.89 6.08 -1.80
N PRO A 63 -6.22 5.45 -2.78
CA PRO A 63 -6.21 4.00 -2.91
C PRO A 63 -5.44 3.31 -1.77
N VAL A 64 -6.03 2.25 -1.23
CA VAL A 64 -5.47 1.47 -0.11
C VAL A 64 -5.72 -0.01 -0.32
N ALA A 65 -4.66 -0.81 -0.25
CA ALA A 65 -4.73 -2.25 -0.33
C ALA A 65 -4.34 -2.91 1.01
N LEU A 66 -4.92 -4.08 1.26
CA LEU A 66 -4.57 -4.97 2.37
C LEU A 66 -4.02 -6.27 1.80
N ALA A 67 -2.87 -6.74 2.31
CA ALA A 67 -2.26 -8.01 1.95
C ALA A 67 -1.84 -8.73 3.24
N GLY A 68 -2.66 -9.67 3.70
CA GLY A 68 -2.46 -10.35 4.97
C GLY A 68 -2.39 -9.38 6.15
N ARG A 69 -1.21 -9.28 6.80
CA ARG A 69 -0.98 -8.40 7.96
C ARG A 69 -0.38 -7.04 7.59
N ARG A 70 -0.15 -6.78 6.30
CA ARG A 70 0.45 -5.55 5.78
C ARG A 70 -0.62 -4.75 5.05
N MET A 71 -0.61 -3.44 5.26
CA MET A 71 -1.40 -2.49 4.47
C MET A 71 -0.46 -1.77 3.53
N ARG A 72 -0.95 -1.43 2.33
CA ARG A 72 -0.23 -0.64 1.33
C ARG A 72 -1.04 0.59 1.00
N LEU A 73 -0.49 1.76 1.33
CA LEU A 73 -1.05 3.07 1.03
C LEU A 73 -0.38 3.55 -0.26
N LEU A 74 -1.15 3.71 -1.33
CA LEU A 74 -0.57 4.20 -2.58
C LEU A 74 -0.28 5.70 -2.45
N VAL A 75 0.89 6.09 -2.94
CA VAL A 75 1.43 7.45 -2.93
C VAL A 75 2.03 7.78 -4.30
N ALA A 76 2.26 9.06 -4.59
CA ALA A 76 2.79 9.45 -5.90
C ALA A 76 4.16 8.79 -6.17
N ALA A 77 4.43 8.47 -7.44
CA ALA A 77 5.74 7.94 -7.82
C ALA A 77 6.86 8.92 -7.44
N GLY A 78 7.95 8.40 -6.88
CA GLY A 78 9.07 9.17 -6.30
C GLY A 78 8.96 9.38 -4.79
N ALA A 79 7.79 9.17 -4.18
CA ALA A 79 7.62 9.28 -2.72
C ALA A 79 8.46 8.25 -1.95
N ALA A 80 8.79 7.11 -2.56
CA ALA A 80 9.67 6.11 -1.95
C ALA A 80 11.09 6.65 -1.74
N ASP A 81 11.61 7.42 -2.69
CA ASP A 81 12.95 8.01 -2.61
C ASP A 81 12.99 9.16 -1.57
N GLU A 82 11.87 9.85 -1.38
CA GLU A 82 11.73 10.91 -0.37
C GLU A 82 11.59 10.36 1.06
N LEU A 83 11.13 9.12 1.24
CA LEU A 83 10.79 8.56 2.56
C LEU A 83 11.95 8.62 3.56
N PRO A 84 13.19 8.19 3.25
CA PRO A 84 14.29 8.23 4.22
C PRO A 84 14.57 9.65 4.72
N GLY A 85 14.67 10.62 3.81
CA GLY A 85 14.91 12.02 4.16
C GLY A 85 13.76 12.63 4.97
N LEU A 86 12.52 12.24 4.68
CA LEU A 86 11.35 12.65 5.47
C LEU A 86 11.36 12.05 6.87
N LEU A 87 11.71 10.78 7.03
CA LEU A 87 11.81 10.13 8.34
C LEU A 87 12.93 10.75 9.18
N ASP A 88 14.07 11.05 8.57
CA ASP A 88 15.17 11.74 9.25
C ASP A 88 14.75 13.15 9.68
N TRP A 89 14.12 13.92 8.78
CA TRP A 89 13.64 15.27 9.08
C TRP A 89 12.55 15.31 10.17
N LEU A 90 11.70 14.27 10.22
CA LEU A 90 10.68 14.11 11.26
C LEU A 90 11.22 13.49 12.56
N GLU A 91 12.55 13.32 12.69
CA GLU A 91 13.22 12.76 13.86
C GLU A 91 12.84 11.28 14.15
N TRP A 92 12.40 10.56 13.12
CA TRP A 92 12.12 9.12 13.18
C TRP A 92 13.30 8.25 12.71
N GLY A 93 14.38 8.86 12.22
CA GLY A 93 15.59 8.19 11.74
C GLY A 93 16.14 7.17 12.76
N GLY A 94 16.53 5.99 12.28
CA GLY A 94 17.10 4.92 13.11
C GLY A 94 16.09 4.15 13.98
N ILE A 95 14.81 4.51 13.98
CA ILE A 95 13.77 3.75 14.69
C ILE A 95 13.23 2.66 13.76
N ALA A 96 13.31 1.40 14.20
CA ALA A 96 12.66 0.29 13.50
C ALA A 96 11.13 0.41 13.60
N LEU A 97 10.52 1.09 12.63
CA LEU A 97 9.08 1.36 12.57
C LEU A 97 8.28 0.24 11.89
N ASP A 98 8.92 -0.69 11.18
CA ASP A 98 8.22 -1.64 10.29
C ASP A 98 7.40 -0.92 9.18
N LEU A 99 7.83 0.30 8.83
CA LEU A 99 7.35 1.11 7.71
C LEU A 99 8.39 1.01 6.58
N ALA A 100 7.95 0.65 5.38
CA ALA A 100 8.78 0.55 4.18
C ALA A 100 8.11 1.29 3.02
N ALA A 101 8.91 1.74 2.05
CA ALA A 101 8.39 2.17 0.76
C ALA A 101 8.72 1.13 -0.32
N LEU A 102 7.79 0.96 -1.26
CA LEU A 102 7.97 0.22 -2.50
C LEU A 102 8.05 1.23 -3.62
N GLY A 103 9.24 1.40 -4.19
CA GLY A 103 9.56 2.42 -5.18
C GLY A 103 9.87 1.84 -6.54
N ALA A 104 10.73 2.50 -7.31
CA ALA A 104 11.16 2.03 -8.62
C ALA A 104 11.87 0.67 -8.55
N GLY A 105 11.40 -0.28 -9.35
CA GLY A 105 11.96 -1.64 -9.42
C GLY A 105 11.37 -2.61 -8.38
N ASP A 106 10.64 -2.10 -7.39
CA ASP A 106 9.84 -2.92 -6.47
C ASP A 106 8.51 -3.34 -7.11
N ARG A 107 7.78 -4.14 -6.34
CA ARG A 107 6.49 -4.68 -6.76
C ARG A 107 5.59 -4.96 -5.57
N MET A 108 4.29 -4.86 -5.81
CA MET A 108 3.27 -5.26 -4.85
C MET A 108 2.30 -6.26 -5.47
N THR A 109 1.94 -7.32 -4.76
CA THR A 109 0.83 -8.21 -5.15
C THR A 109 -0.40 -7.39 -5.54
N ALA A 110 -0.90 -7.62 -6.75
CA ALA A 110 -2.05 -6.95 -7.30
C ALA A 110 -3.29 -7.31 -6.47
N PRO A 111 -4.02 -6.31 -5.93
CA PRO A 111 -5.28 -6.59 -5.28
C PRO A 111 -6.29 -7.19 -6.27
N ILE A 112 -7.28 -7.92 -5.76
CA ILE A 112 -8.37 -8.41 -6.62
C ILE A 112 -9.16 -7.19 -7.14
N PRO A 113 -9.41 -7.08 -8.47
CA PRO A 113 -10.21 -6.01 -9.04
C PRO A 113 -11.60 -5.88 -8.39
N PRO A 114 -12.13 -4.65 -8.22
CA PRO A 114 -13.47 -4.45 -7.66
C PRO A 114 -14.54 -5.19 -8.45
N GLY A 115 -15.48 -5.83 -7.75
CA GLY A 115 -16.57 -6.59 -8.37
C GLY A 115 -16.21 -8.00 -8.85
N TRP A 116 -14.94 -8.40 -8.74
CA TRP A 116 -14.50 -9.76 -9.07
C TRP A 116 -14.48 -10.61 -7.79
N SER A 117 -15.05 -11.81 -7.86
CA SER A 117 -14.97 -12.80 -6.78
C SER A 117 -13.82 -13.77 -7.06
N GLY A 118 -12.65 -13.49 -6.50
CA GLY A 118 -11.58 -14.47 -6.46
C GLY A 118 -11.89 -15.51 -5.38
N SER A 119 -11.76 -16.80 -5.67
CA SER A 119 -11.66 -17.82 -4.62
C SER A 119 -10.40 -17.52 -3.80
N GLY A 120 -10.57 -16.71 -2.75
CA GLY A 120 -9.47 -16.08 -2.03
C GLY A 120 -8.59 -17.11 -1.36
N SER A 121 -7.39 -17.33 -1.93
CA SER A 121 -6.30 -17.88 -1.15
C SER A 121 -6.11 -16.98 0.08
N PRO A 122 -6.02 -17.54 1.30
CA PRO A 122 -5.74 -16.75 2.49
C PRO A 122 -4.50 -15.87 2.27
N GLY A 123 -4.66 -14.55 2.43
CA GLY A 123 -3.58 -13.59 2.20
C GLY A 123 -3.52 -12.95 0.80
N ALA A 124 -4.47 -13.26 -0.10
CA ALA A 124 -4.61 -12.51 -1.35
C ALA A 124 -4.83 -11.01 -1.08
N ALA A 125 -4.19 -10.16 -1.87
CA ALA A 125 -4.33 -8.71 -1.72
C ALA A 125 -5.76 -8.27 -2.10
N SER A 126 -6.32 -7.34 -1.34
CA SER A 126 -7.68 -6.80 -1.57
C SER A 126 -7.70 -5.28 -1.41
N TRP A 127 -8.47 -4.60 -2.25
CA TRP A 127 -8.72 -3.16 -2.08
C TRP A 127 -9.59 -2.91 -0.83
N LEU A 128 -9.08 -2.08 0.08
CA LEU A 128 -9.91 -1.44 1.12
C LEU A 128 -10.56 -0.16 0.58
N ARG A 129 -9.83 0.56 -0.27
CA ARG A 129 -10.29 1.72 -1.01
C ARG A 129 -9.74 1.58 -2.43
N PRO A 130 -10.56 1.22 -3.43
CA PRO A 130 -10.06 1.01 -4.78
C PRO A 130 -9.75 2.35 -5.46
N PRO A 131 -8.80 2.38 -6.43
CA PRO A 131 -8.66 3.54 -7.32
C PRO A 131 -9.92 3.70 -8.18
N GLU A 132 -10.28 4.94 -8.53
CA GLU A 132 -11.37 5.23 -9.47
C GLU A 132 -10.91 4.90 -10.90
N PRO A 133 -11.56 3.95 -11.61
CA PRO A 133 -11.20 3.65 -13.00
C PRO A 133 -11.40 4.86 -13.91
N GLY A 134 -10.51 5.06 -14.88
CA GLY A 134 -10.61 6.15 -15.85
C GLY A 134 -10.23 7.55 -15.33
N ARG A 135 -9.76 7.66 -14.09
CA ARG A 135 -9.16 8.89 -13.55
C ARG A 135 -7.65 8.69 -13.43
N GLU A 136 -6.87 9.70 -13.83
CA GLU A 136 -5.44 9.69 -13.54
C GLU A 136 -5.25 9.52 -12.04
N VAL A 137 -4.53 8.48 -11.64
CA VAL A 137 -4.35 8.12 -10.23
C VAL A 137 -3.45 9.16 -9.57
N GLU A 138 -2.43 9.63 -10.28
CA GLU A 138 -1.43 10.62 -9.86
C GLU A 138 -2.02 11.84 -9.10
N PRO A 139 -3.05 12.57 -9.58
CA PRO A 139 -3.64 13.71 -8.87
C PRO A 139 -4.43 13.35 -7.59
N THR A 140 -4.68 12.07 -7.33
CA THR A 140 -5.36 11.57 -6.13
C THR A 140 -4.42 10.96 -5.09
N LEU A 141 -3.12 10.89 -5.40
CA LEU A 141 -2.13 10.30 -4.51
C LEU A 141 -1.50 11.36 -3.61
N PRO A 142 -1.20 11.02 -2.35
CA PRO A 142 -0.34 11.83 -1.50
C PRO A 142 1.02 12.13 -2.18
N ALA A 143 1.37 13.40 -2.30
CA ALA A 143 2.61 13.90 -2.90
C ALA A 143 3.22 15.04 -2.05
N MET A 144 4.48 15.39 -2.31
CA MET A 144 5.21 16.43 -1.57
C MET A 144 4.72 17.86 -1.85
N SER A 145 4.38 18.17 -3.10
CA SER A 145 3.93 19.50 -3.52
C SER A 145 2.56 19.41 -4.20
N ALA A 146 1.49 19.61 -3.44
CA ALA A 146 0.15 19.68 -4.00
C ALA A 146 -0.13 21.08 -4.59
N VAL A 147 0.67 21.53 -5.56
CA VAL A 147 0.24 22.63 -6.45
C VAL A 147 -0.74 22.00 -7.45
N GLY A 148 -1.99 21.84 -7.03
CA GLY A 148 -3.05 21.18 -7.80
C GLY A 148 -3.52 19.81 -7.26
N GLY A 149 -3.38 19.54 -5.96
CA GLY A 149 -3.91 18.32 -5.37
C GLY A 149 -5.44 18.27 -5.46
N GLY A 150 -5.98 17.23 -6.10
CA GLY A 150 -7.41 16.93 -6.04
C GLY A 150 -7.84 16.77 -4.58
N ALA A 151 -9.06 17.22 -4.27
CA ALA A 151 -9.58 17.51 -2.92
C ALA A 151 -9.62 16.36 -1.87
N GLY A 152 -8.95 15.22 -2.08
CA GLY A 152 -9.17 13.98 -1.34
C GLY A 152 -7.98 13.31 -0.64
N ALA A 153 -6.72 13.72 -0.85
CA ALA A 153 -5.53 13.06 -0.28
C ALA A 153 -4.66 13.99 0.59
N PRO A 154 -4.07 13.51 1.70
CA PRO A 154 -3.16 14.29 2.53
C PRO A 154 -1.85 14.55 1.78
N CYS A 155 -1.12 15.62 2.15
CA CYS A 155 0.27 15.76 1.70
C CYS A 155 1.14 14.62 2.27
N LEU A 156 2.20 14.26 1.54
CA LEU A 156 3.05 13.13 1.89
C LEU A 156 3.64 13.25 3.31
N VAL A 157 4.07 14.45 3.70
CA VAL A 157 4.61 14.72 5.05
C VAL A 157 3.64 14.30 6.16
N ARG A 158 2.37 14.71 6.06
CA ARG A 158 1.34 14.37 7.07
C ARG A 158 1.03 12.88 7.08
N LEU A 159 1.11 12.23 5.93
CA LEU A 159 0.93 10.80 5.82
C LEU A 159 2.08 10.04 6.51
N VAL A 160 3.32 10.43 6.24
CA VAL A 160 4.52 9.81 6.83
C VAL A 160 4.56 10.01 8.34
N ASP A 161 4.30 11.23 8.84
CA ASP A 161 4.20 11.51 10.29
C ASP A 161 3.17 10.59 10.98
N ALA A 162 1.98 10.49 10.39
CA ALA A 162 0.95 9.60 10.92
C ALA A 162 1.39 8.13 10.86
N ALA A 163 1.91 7.67 9.73
CA ALA A 163 2.36 6.29 9.57
C ALA A 163 3.44 5.93 10.60
N ALA A 164 4.46 6.77 10.76
CA ALA A 164 5.53 6.56 11.72
C ALA A 164 5.00 6.51 13.17
N SER A 165 4.18 7.49 13.57
CA SER A 165 3.57 7.54 14.89
C SER A 165 2.72 6.30 15.21
N GLU A 166 1.88 5.87 14.26
CA GLU A 166 1.00 4.72 14.43
C GLU A 166 1.77 3.39 14.46
N CYS A 167 2.80 3.27 13.62
CA CYS A 167 3.71 2.12 13.60
C CYS A 167 4.46 1.97 14.92
N HIS A 168 5.03 3.08 15.43
CA HIS A 168 5.73 3.10 16.70
C HIS A 168 4.82 2.63 17.84
N ARG A 169 3.58 3.11 17.90
CA ARG A 169 2.63 2.70 18.94
C ARG A 169 2.26 1.22 18.86
N VAL A 170 2.02 0.69 17.67
CA VAL A 170 1.74 -0.75 17.49
C VAL A 170 2.91 -1.59 17.98
N ARG A 171 4.14 -1.15 17.71
CA ARG A 171 5.34 -1.82 18.22
C ARG A 171 5.42 -1.80 19.75
N LEU A 172 5.16 -0.65 20.39
CA LEU A 172 5.13 -0.55 21.86
C LEU A 172 4.08 -1.48 22.47
N LEU A 173 2.86 -1.46 21.93
CA LEU A 173 1.77 -2.33 22.40
C LEU A 173 2.07 -3.83 22.19
N GLY A 174 2.83 -4.17 21.15
CA GLY A 174 3.29 -5.54 20.89
C GLY A 174 4.37 -6.02 21.87
N ALA A 175 5.31 -5.13 22.23
CA ALA A 175 6.35 -5.41 23.21
C ALA A 175 5.75 -5.66 24.60
N ASP A 176 4.83 -4.80 25.04
CA ASP A 176 4.13 -4.93 26.33
C ASP A 176 3.39 -6.27 26.45
N ARG A 177 2.74 -6.71 25.37
CA ARG A 177 2.02 -7.98 25.32
C ARG A 177 2.95 -9.18 25.46
N THR A 178 4.07 -9.16 24.74
CA THR A 178 5.08 -10.22 24.79
C THR A 178 5.68 -10.33 26.19
N GLN A 179 5.94 -9.21 26.85
CA GLN A 179 6.47 -9.17 28.22
C GLN A 179 5.48 -9.75 29.25
N ARG A 180 4.19 -9.43 29.14
CA ARG A 180 3.15 -9.99 30.02
C ARG A 180 3.00 -11.51 29.89
N LEU A 181 3.10 -12.02 28.66
CA LEU A 181 3.05 -13.47 28.40
C LEU A 181 4.28 -14.20 28.96
N ALA A 182 5.45 -13.56 28.98
CA ALA A 182 6.67 -14.14 29.53
C ALA A 182 6.75 -14.10 31.07
N SER A 183 5.86 -13.36 31.73
CA SER A 183 5.82 -13.18 33.20
C SER A 183 4.62 -13.88 33.87
N SER A 184 3.87 -14.68 33.11
CA SER A 184 2.76 -15.54 33.56
C SER A 184 3.18 -17.01 33.50
#